data_AF-A0A525W5F1-F1
#
_entry.id   AF-A0A525W5F1-F1
#
_cell.length_a   1.000
_cell.length_b   1.000
_cell.length_c   1.000
_cell.angle_alpha   90.00
_cell.angle_beta   90.00
_cell.angle_gamma   90.00
#
_symmetry.space_group_name_H-M   'P 1'
#
loop_
_entity.id
_entity.type
_entity.pdbx_description
1 polymer ?
#
loop_
_entity_poly.entity_id
_entity_poly.type
_entity_poly.pdbx_seq_one_letter_code
_entity_poly.pdbx_strand_id
1 'polypeptide(L)'
;MQGSRFVETLELVVCAIGVAYGALLIYGIRQKWRWITDPPEWTSVIYFPTVVKMVWGPKHVRSFALITAYGSLVISLVCLTQSLIGSLQ
;
A
#
# COMPACT_ATOMS: atom_id res chain seq x y z
N MET A 1 13.34 -27.67 11.19
CA MET A 1 12.24 -27.89 10.22
C MET A 1 10.90 -27.23 10.59
N GLN A 2 10.74 -26.64 11.79
CA GLN A 2 9.50 -25.91 12.16
C GLN A 2 9.59 -24.39 11.91
N GLY A 3 10.80 -23.81 12.03
CA GLY A 3 11.02 -22.39 11.74
C GLY A 3 10.84 -22.00 10.27
N SER A 4 11.18 -22.89 9.32
CA SER A 4 11.04 -22.60 7.87
C SER A 4 9.59 -22.45 7.44
N ARG A 5 8.72 -23.39 7.84
CA ARG A 5 7.28 -23.33 7.57
C ARG A 5 6.60 -22.13 8.23
N PHE A 6 7.05 -21.71 9.40
CA PHE A 6 6.54 -20.52 10.07
C PHE A 6 6.89 -19.24 9.30
N VAL A 7 8.12 -19.13 8.79
CA VAL A 7 8.57 -17.99 7.99
C VAL A 7 7.82 -17.91 6.66
N GLU A 8 7.64 -19.02 5.95
CA GLU A 8 6.86 -19.08 4.70
C GLU A 8 5.39 -18.68 4.92
N THR A 9 4.77 -19.17 5.99
CA THR A 9 3.38 -18.81 6.32
C THR A 9 3.27 -17.32 6.67
N LEU A 10 4.24 -16.79 7.41
CA LEU A 10 4.28 -15.36 7.76
C LEU A 10 4.44 -14.50 6.51
N GLU A 11 5.32 -14.91 5.58
CA GLU A 11 5.55 -14.20 4.31
C GLU A 11 4.27 -14.14 3.46
N LEU A 12 3.58 -15.28 3.29
CA LEU A 12 2.29 -15.34 2.59
C LEU A 12 1.25 -14.41 3.22
N VAL A 13 1.14 -14.40 4.55
CA VAL A 13 0.19 -13.53 5.27
C VAL A 13 0.55 -12.05 5.06
N VAL A 14 1.84 -11.70 5.15
CA VAL A 14 2.30 -10.32 4.93
C VAL A 14 2.05 -9.86 3.50
N CYS A 15 2.37 -10.68 2.49
CA CYS A 15 2.08 -10.34 1.10
C CYS A 15 0.55 -10.19 0.87
N ALA A 16 -0.26 -11.09 1.44
CA ALA A 16 -1.72 -11.03 1.31
C ALA A 16 -2.32 -9.77 1.95
N ILE A 17 -1.83 -9.38 3.15
CA ILE A 17 -2.20 -8.12 3.80
C ILE A 17 -1.79 -6.93 2.92
N GLY A 18 -0.59 -6.97 2.32
CA GLY A 18 -0.12 -5.94 1.39
C GLY A 18 -1.05 -5.76 0.18
N VAL A 19 -1.52 -6.86 -0.42
CA VAL A 19 -2.48 -6.82 -1.53
C VAL A 19 -3.81 -6.22 -1.09
N ALA A 20 -4.36 -6.69 0.04
CA ALA A 20 -5.62 -6.18 0.58
C ALA A 20 -5.52 -4.68 0.91
N TYR A 21 -4.41 -4.24 1.50
CA TYR A 21 -4.14 -2.85 1.84
C TYR A 21 -4.00 -1.98 0.58
N GLY A 22 -3.25 -2.43 -0.43
CA GLY A 22 -3.13 -1.72 -1.70
C GLY A 22 -4.49 -1.56 -2.41
N ALA A 23 -5.32 -2.60 -2.39
CA ALA A 23 -6.66 -2.55 -2.97
C ALA A 23 -7.56 -1.58 -2.20
N LEU A 24 -7.51 -1.61 -0.86
CA LEU A 24 -8.25 -0.70 0.01
C LEU A 24 -7.84 0.75 -0.23
N LEU A 25 -6.54 1.04 -0.40
CA LEU A 25 -6.05 2.38 -0.70
C LEU A 25 -6.59 2.87 -2.05
N ILE A 26 -6.50 2.07 -3.11
CA ILE A 26 -7.04 2.44 -4.43
C ILE A 26 -8.55 2.71 -4.33
N TYR A 27 -9.29 1.86 -3.61
CA TYR A 27 -10.71 2.04 -3.37
C TYR A 27 -11.01 3.35 -2.61
N GLY A 28 -10.31 3.60 -1.50
CA GLY A 28 -10.46 4.82 -0.70
C GLY A 28 -10.14 6.09 -1.47
N ILE A 29 -9.14 6.05 -2.36
CA ILE A 29 -8.81 7.18 -3.23
C ILE A 29 -9.89 7.40 -4.30
N ARG A 30 -10.46 6.34 -4.86
CA ARG A 30 -11.60 6.45 -5.80
C ARG A 30 -12.84 7.01 -5.12
N GLN A 31 -13.08 6.63 -3.86
CA GLN A 31 -14.17 7.13 -3.03
C GLN A 31 -13.89 8.53 -2.45
N LYS A 32 -12.74 9.14 -2.78
CA LYS A 32 -12.33 10.48 -2.33
C LYS A 32 -12.35 10.62 -0.81
N TRP A 33 -11.87 9.60 -0.09
CA TRP A 33 -11.74 9.66 1.36
C TRP A 33 -10.91 10.88 1.75
N ARG A 34 -11.52 11.79 2.53
CA ARG A 34 -10.94 13.10 2.86
C ARG A 34 -9.55 13.00 3.48
N TRP A 35 -9.32 12.00 4.31
CA TRP A 35 -8.03 11.79 4.96
C TRP A 35 -6.90 11.39 3.99
N ILE A 36 -7.22 10.89 2.79
CA ILE A 36 -6.21 10.55 1.76
C ILE A 36 -6.06 11.71 0.76
N THR A 37 -7.17 12.27 0.29
CA THR A 37 -7.15 13.28 -0.78
C THR A 37 -6.92 14.69 -0.28
N ASP A 38 -7.26 14.96 0.97
CA ASP A 38 -7.12 16.27 1.60
C ASP A 38 -6.74 16.15 3.09
N PRO A 39 -5.57 15.59 3.40
CA PRO A 39 -5.13 15.46 4.77
C PRO A 39 -4.88 16.85 5.40
N PRO A 40 -5.11 16.97 6.72
CA PRO A 40 -4.82 18.21 7.43
C PRO A 40 -3.31 18.44 7.54
N GLU A 41 -2.89 19.70 7.52
CA GLU A 41 -1.48 20.10 7.38
C GLU A 41 -0.58 19.67 8.55
N TRP A 42 -1.15 19.52 9.74
CA TRP A 42 -0.43 19.07 10.94
C TRP A 42 0.05 17.61 10.85
N THR A 43 -0.46 16.81 9.91
CA THR A 43 -0.01 15.41 9.73
C THR A 43 1.23 15.29 8.84
N SER A 44 1.80 16.40 8.35
CA SER A 44 2.99 16.41 7.47
C SER A 44 4.19 15.64 8.00
N VAL A 45 4.33 15.53 9.33
CA VAL A 45 5.43 14.79 9.98
C VAL A 45 5.33 13.26 9.77
N ILE A 46 4.12 12.74 9.58
CA ILE A 46 3.83 11.28 9.60
C ILE A 46 3.20 10.82 8.27
N TYR A 47 2.57 11.74 7.54
CA TYR A 47 1.75 11.43 6.38
C TYR A 47 2.29 12.10 5.12
N PHE A 48 2.97 11.28 4.30
CA PHE A 48 3.58 11.72 3.04
C PHE A 48 2.63 12.46 2.09
N PRO A 49 1.34 12.09 1.95
CA PRO A 49 0.39 12.85 1.12
C PRO A 49 0.24 14.33 1.54
N THR A 50 0.44 14.66 2.81
CA THR A 50 0.40 16.04 3.31
C THR A 50 1.62 16.84 2.85
N VAL A 51 2.81 16.22 2.76
CA VAL A 51 3.99 16.85 2.18
C VAL A 51 3.76 17.14 0.69
N VAL A 52 3.16 16.19 -0.03
CA VAL A 52 2.79 16.39 -1.44
C VAL A 52 1.82 17.56 -1.60
N LYS A 53 0.85 17.69 -0.68
CA LYS A 53 -0.10 18.80 -0.65
C LYS A 53 0.61 20.15 -0.46
N MET A 54 1.56 20.24 0.46
CA MET A 54 2.28 21.49 0.76
C MET A 54 3.21 21.93 -0.38
N VAL A 55 3.88 20.99 -1.05
CA VAL A 55 4.89 21.30 -2.08
C VAL A 55 4.27 21.50 -3.47
N TRP A 56 3.34 20.62 -3.88
CA TRP A 56 2.77 20.60 -5.25
C TRP A 56 1.28 20.98 -5.30
N GLY A 57 0.65 21.22 -4.16
CA GLY A 57 -0.76 21.59 -4.07
C GLY A 57 -1.73 20.40 -4.04
N PRO A 58 -3.01 20.65 -3.67
CA PRO A 58 -3.99 19.59 -3.37
C PRO A 58 -4.41 18.76 -4.60
N LYS A 59 -4.28 19.32 -5.81
CA LYS A 59 -4.65 18.61 -7.05
C LYS A 59 -3.71 17.41 -7.33
N HIS A 60 -2.45 17.49 -6.93
CA HIS A 60 -1.44 16.46 -7.19
C HIS A 60 -1.46 15.32 -6.17
N VAL A 61 -2.00 15.56 -4.96
CA VAL A 61 -2.10 14.57 -3.88
C VAL A 61 -2.80 13.30 -4.34
N ARG A 62 -3.91 13.44 -5.08
CA ARG A 62 -4.67 12.28 -5.57
C ARG A 62 -3.88 11.45 -6.58
N SER A 63 -3.20 12.09 -7.52
CA SER A 63 -2.39 11.40 -8.54
C SER A 63 -1.22 10.66 -7.90
N PHE A 64 -0.50 11.32 -6.99
CA PHE A 64 0.60 10.69 -6.24
C PHE A 64 0.13 9.54 -5.35
N ALA A 65 -0.99 9.73 -4.65
CA ALA A 65 -1.58 8.66 -3.83
C ALA A 65 -1.99 7.46 -4.69
N LEU A 66 -2.56 7.67 -5.89
CA LEU A 66 -2.89 6.59 -6.82
C LEU A 66 -1.64 5.86 -7.31
N ILE A 67 -0.62 6.59 -7.74
CA ILE A 67 0.65 5.98 -8.20
C ILE A 67 1.25 5.11 -7.09
N THR A 68 1.29 5.64 -5.87
CA THR A 68 1.83 4.93 -4.70
C THR A 68 1.00 3.68 -4.39
N ALA A 69 -0.34 3.79 -4.40
CA ALA A 69 -1.24 2.67 -4.11
C ALA A 69 -1.19 1.56 -5.18
N TYR A 70 -1.10 1.93 -6.46
CA TYR A 70 -0.89 0.97 -7.54
C TYR A 70 0.50 0.33 -7.44
N GLY A 71 1.54 1.10 -7.16
CA GLY A 71 2.89 0.60 -6.96
C GLY A 71 2.95 -0.42 -5.81
N SER A 72 2.36 -0.09 -4.66
CA SER A 72 2.32 -1.01 -3.51
C SER A 72 1.52 -2.28 -3.81
N LEU A 73 0.41 -2.16 -4.55
CA LEU A 73 -0.39 -3.31 -4.95
C LEU A 73 0.38 -4.24 -5.90
N VAL A 74 1.07 -3.69 -6.90
CA VAL A 74 1.90 -4.49 -7.83
C VAL A 74 3.00 -5.23 -7.09
N ILE A 75 3.74 -4.54 -6.21
CA ILE A 75 4.81 -5.17 -5.42
C ILE A 75 4.24 -6.28 -4.52
N SER A 76 3.10 -6.03 -3.87
CA SER A 76 2.46 -7.03 -3.00
C SER A 76 1.94 -8.23 -3.79
N LEU A 77 1.46 -8.03 -5.01
CA LEU A 77 1.05 -9.12 -5.91
C LEU A 77 2.26 -9.97 -6.33
N VAL A 78 3.39 -9.34 -6.67
CA VAL A 78 4.63 -10.06 -7.00
C VAL A 78 5.13 -10.87 -5.80
N CYS A 79 5.13 -10.28 -4.61
CA CYS A 79 5.44 -10.95 -3.35
C CYS A 79 4.55 -12.19 -3.16
N LEU A 80 3.23 -12.02 -3.36
CA LEU A 80 2.27 -13.10 -3.18
C LEU A 80 2.44 -14.22 -4.21
N THR A 81 2.66 -13.89 -5.49
CA THR A 81 2.86 -14.91 -6.52
C THR A 81 4.15 -15.69 -6.30
N GLN A 82 5.24 -15.02 -5.93
CA GLN A 82 6.51 -15.67 -5.61
C GLN A 82 6.39 -16.59 -4.39
N SER A 83 5.74 -16.12 -3.32
CA SER A 83 5.48 -16.92 -2.13
C SER A 83 4.60 -18.13 -2.42
N LEU A 84 3.58 -17.97 -3.27
CA LEU A 84 2.67 -19.04 -3.64
C LEU A 84 3.39 -20.12 -4.47
N ILE A 85 4.19 -19.71 -5.45
CA ILE A 85 4.99 -20.63 -6.28
C ILE A 85 6.00 -21.38 -5.40
N GLY A 86 6.69 -20.67 -4.49
CA GLY A 86 7.64 -21.29 -3.55
C GLY A 86 6.98 -22.29 -2.60
N SER A 87 5.74 -22.04 -2.19
CA SER A 87 4.99 -22.96 -1.32
C SER A 87 4.45 -24.23 -2.02
N LEU A 88 4.44 -24.25 -3.35
CA LEU A 88 3.94 -25.36 -4.17
C LEU A 88 5.06 -26.34 -4.61
N GLN A 89 6.33 -25.97 -4.46
CA GLN A 89 7.51 -26.81 -4.71
C GLN A 89 7.97 -27.54 -3.45
#